data_AF-A0A1Y5RWX3-F1
#
_entry.id   AF-A0A1Y5RWX3-F1
#
_cell.length_a   1.000
_cell.length_b   1.000
_cell.length_c   1.000
_cell.angle_alpha   90.00
_cell.angle_beta   90.00
_cell.angle_gamma   90.00
#
_symmetry.space_group_name_H-M   'P 1'
#
loop_
_entity.id
_entity.type
_entity.pdbx_description
1 polymer ?
#
loop_
_entity_poly.entity_id
_entity_poly.type
_entity_poly.pdbx_seq_one_letter_code
_entity_poly.pdbx_strand_id
1 'polypeptide(L)'
;MVNQIKNPWHSRPIDVHRWSDHPEVRDLVDRIWEGFLGETITERGPGPKPRMGFRKQLRVVILDLYVAWLDDPELSIGVSMSVNSWDTNSRYNALHISKKIIPIIKELHEKGLIDLSKGSYGSPGAKGNRTTRIRASEELQGWFAKAKFERDDIGRAEGEEVVVLKGDSNKQIDYEDTPETRGWREDLQAYNDLIANSFVDIPSLQEPTLEISKELPPGATGDIDES
;
A
#
# COMPACT_ATOMS: atom_id res chain seq x y z
N MET A 1 -4.32 2.86 25.76
CA MET A 1 -5.21 3.91 25.20
C MET A 1 -5.05 3.83 23.70
N VAL A 2 -6.14 3.80 22.92
CA VAL A 2 -6.03 3.84 21.45
C VAL A 2 -5.65 5.27 21.08
N ASN A 3 -4.52 5.46 20.39
CA ASN A 3 -4.10 6.79 19.98
C ASN A 3 -4.97 7.25 18.81
N GLN A 4 -5.40 8.50 18.85
CA GLN A 4 -6.27 9.05 17.82
C GLN A 4 -5.42 9.61 16.67
N ILE A 5 -5.78 9.26 15.43
CA ILE A 5 -5.22 9.90 14.24
C ILE A 5 -5.65 11.37 14.23
N LYS A 6 -4.71 12.29 14.50
CA LYS A 6 -4.96 13.74 14.62
C LYS A 6 -5.31 14.38 13.29
N ASN A 7 -4.54 14.07 12.24
CA ASN A 7 -4.74 14.58 10.90
C ASN A 7 -5.00 13.44 9.89
N PRO A 8 -6.26 13.07 9.63
CA PRO A 8 -6.58 11.98 8.69
C PRO A 8 -6.34 12.34 7.22
N TRP A 9 -5.98 13.60 6.91
CA TRP A 9 -5.65 14.05 5.55
C TRP A 9 -4.17 13.83 5.23
N HIS A 10 -3.32 13.71 6.25
CA HIS A 10 -1.93 13.29 6.10
C HIS A 10 -1.88 11.79 5.82
N SER A 11 -2.13 11.45 4.55
CA SER A 11 -2.41 10.07 4.17
C SER A 11 -2.24 9.80 2.69
N ARG A 12 -1.97 8.54 2.36
CA ARG A 12 -2.03 7.99 1.00
C ARG A 12 -2.97 6.80 0.92
N PRO A 13 -3.47 6.38 -0.25
CA PRO A 13 -4.17 5.11 -0.39
C PRO A 13 -3.30 3.91 0.03
N ILE A 14 -3.93 2.82 0.45
CA ILE A 14 -3.24 1.54 0.64
C ILE A 14 -2.60 1.10 -0.68
N ASP A 15 -1.35 0.68 -0.60
CA ASP A 15 -0.64 0.03 -1.70
C ASP A 15 -0.77 -1.48 -1.56
N VAL A 16 -1.65 -2.06 -2.39
CA VAL A 16 -2.02 -3.47 -2.31
C VAL A 16 -0.97 -4.40 -2.90
N HIS A 17 0.11 -3.86 -3.46
CA HIS A 17 1.18 -4.59 -4.14
C HIS A 17 2.50 -4.54 -3.37
N ARG A 18 2.52 -4.03 -2.13
CA ARG A 18 3.71 -4.13 -1.27
C ARG A 18 3.98 -5.59 -0.91
N TRP A 19 5.16 -6.08 -1.28
CA TRP A 19 5.54 -7.47 -1.09
C TRP A 19 7.01 -7.61 -0.69
N SER A 20 7.28 -8.63 0.12
CA SER A 20 8.63 -9.05 0.48
C SER A 20 8.60 -10.52 0.87
N ASP A 21 9.64 -11.24 0.47
CA ASP A 21 9.93 -12.61 0.88
C ASP A 21 11.05 -12.69 1.93
N HIS A 22 11.49 -11.53 2.45
CA HIS A 22 12.48 -11.46 3.51
C HIS A 22 12.01 -12.26 4.75
N PRO A 23 12.85 -13.14 5.33
CA PRO A 23 12.44 -14.00 6.45
C PRO A 23 11.87 -13.23 7.65
N GLU A 24 12.47 -12.09 8.00
CA GLU A 24 12.01 -11.26 9.13
C GLU A 24 10.61 -10.65 8.89
N VAL A 25 10.23 -10.40 7.63
CA VAL A 25 8.86 -9.97 7.29
C VAL A 25 7.89 -11.12 7.57
N ARG A 26 8.23 -12.33 7.14
CA ARG A 26 7.42 -13.53 7.40
C ARG A 26 7.26 -13.74 8.91
N ASP A 27 8.36 -13.67 9.66
CA ASP A 27 8.36 -13.93 11.09
C ASP A 27 7.56 -12.87 11.86
N LEU A 28 7.63 -11.59 11.46
CA LEU A 28 6.77 -10.52 11.99
C LEU A 28 5.28 -10.79 11.72
N VAL A 29 4.95 -11.17 10.48
CA VAL A 29 3.57 -11.46 10.08
C VAL A 29 3.04 -12.69 10.83
N ASP A 30 3.85 -13.74 10.99
CA ASP A 30 3.48 -14.95 11.72
C ASP A 30 3.29 -14.64 13.20
N ARG A 31 4.17 -13.84 13.82
CA ARG A 31 3.98 -13.35 15.19
C ARG A 31 2.67 -12.58 15.37
N ILE A 32 2.34 -11.66 14.46
CA ILE A 32 1.08 -10.91 14.51
C ILE A 32 -0.11 -11.86 14.34
N TRP A 33 -0.01 -12.78 13.38
CA TRP A 33 -1.05 -13.75 13.12
C TRP A 33 -1.32 -14.61 14.35
N GLU A 34 -0.30 -15.22 14.93
CA GLU A 34 -0.43 -16.19 16.02
C GLU A 34 -0.80 -15.52 17.33
N GLY A 35 -0.26 -14.34 17.62
CA GLY A 35 -0.52 -13.63 18.87
C GLY A 35 -1.86 -12.89 18.92
N PHE A 36 -2.42 -12.49 17.77
CA PHE A 36 -3.49 -11.48 17.76
C PHE A 36 -4.69 -11.81 16.87
N LEU A 37 -4.49 -12.48 15.74
CA LEU A 37 -5.53 -12.62 14.71
C LEU A 37 -6.04 -14.05 14.52
N GLY A 38 -5.14 -15.02 14.63
CA GLY A 38 -5.31 -16.38 14.14
C GLY A 38 -6.44 -17.13 14.83
N GLU A 39 -6.54 -17.03 16.16
CA GLU A 39 -7.64 -17.64 16.92
C GLU A 39 -8.97 -16.97 16.54
N THR A 40 -9.08 -15.66 16.76
CA THR A 40 -10.32 -14.91 16.57
C THR A 40 -10.87 -14.96 15.14
N ILE A 41 -10.01 -14.87 14.12
CA ILE A 41 -10.46 -14.96 12.71
C ILE A 41 -10.83 -16.41 12.34
N THR A 42 -10.16 -17.43 12.89
CA THR A 42 -10.45 -18.83 12.54
C THR A 42 -11.58 -19.47 13.33
N GLU A 43 -11.96 -18.91 14.48
CA GLU A 43 -13.14 -19.32 15.25
C GLU A 43 -14.46 -18.84 14.62
N ARG A 44 -14.43 -17.72 13.88
CA ARG A 44 -15.62 -17.06 13.33
C ARG A 44 -16.23 -17.76 12.08
N GLY A 45 -15.76 -18.93 11.64
CA GLY A 45 -16.26 -19.57 10.40
C GLY A 45 -16.25 -21.11 10.37
N PRO A 46 -17.29 -21.76 9.81
CA PRO A 46 -17.29 -23.20 9.56
C PRO A 46 -16.50 -23.56 8.28
N GLY A 47 -15.68 -24.62 8.33
CA GLY A 47 -15.01 -25.23 7.16
C GLY A 47 -13.47 -25.24 7.18
N PRO A 48 -12.81 -25.85 6.18
CA PRO A 48 -11.35 -25.93 6.08
C PRO A 48 -10.73 -24.53 6.05
N LYS A 49 -9.85 -24.23 7.02
CA LYS A 49 -9.35 -22.88 7.31
C LYS A 49 -8.48 -22.36 6.16
N PRO A 50 -8.91 -21.36 5.37
CA PRO A 50 -8.04 -20.76 4.35
C PRO A 50 -7.07 -19.77 5.01
N ARG A 51 -6.16 -20.29 5.87
CA ARG A 51 -5.16 -19.52 6.63
C ARG A 51 -4.22 -18.72 5.73
N MET A 52 -3.84 -19.31 4.60
CA MET A 52 -2.88 -18.73 3.66
C MET A 52 -3.37 -17.39 3.08
N GLY A 53 -4.66 -17.31 2.72
CA GLY A 53 -5.22 -16.09 2.13
C GLY A 53 -5.29 -14.91 3.11
N PHE A 54 -5.52 -15.16 4.40
CA PHE A 54 -5.50 -14.09 5.41
C PHE A 54 -4.07 -13.65 5.73
N ARG A 55 -3.13 -14.59 5.90
CA ARG A 55 -1.72 -14.24 6.14
C ARG A 55 -1.11 -13.43 5.00
N LYS A 56 -1.43 -13.78 3.74
CA LYS A 56 -1.00 -13.01 2.56
C LYS A 56 -1.50 -11.56 2.61
N GLN A 57 -2.78 -11.36 2.92
CA GLN A 57 -3.36 -10.01 3.02
C GLN A 57 -2.88 -9.25 4.26
N LEU A 58 -2.63 -9.95 5.38
CA LEU A 58 -2.00 -9.36 6.56
C LEU A 58 -0.60 -8.85 6.21
N ARG A 59 0.20 -9.64 5.49
CA ARG A 59 1.54 -9.21 5.04
C ARG A 59 1.48 -7.89 4.28
N VAL A 60 0.56 -7.75 3.33
CA VAL A 60 0.37 -6.50 2.57
C VAL A 60 0.05 -5.32 3.48
N VAL A 61 -0.89 -5.49 4.42
CA VAL A 61 -1.25 -4.42 5.37
C VAL A 61 -0.06 -4.02 6.24
N ILE A 62 0.69 -4.98 6.77
CA ILE A 62 1.84 -4.72 7.64
C ILE A 62 2.98 -4.05 6.88
N LEU A 63 3.30 -4.54 5.67
CA LEU A 63 4.33 -3.94 4.83
C LEU A 63 3.96 -2.51 4.41
N ASP A 64 2.70 -2.28 4.04
CA ASP A 64 2.28 -0.95 3.62
C ASP A 64 2.26 0.06 4.79
N LEU A 65 1.87 -0.39 5.99
CA LEU A 65 2.01 0.39 7.22
C LEU A 65 3.47 0.67 7.58
N TYR A 66 4.37 -0.31 7.40
CA TYR A 66 5.79 -0.16 7.65
C TYR A 66 6.42 0.88 6.70
N VAL A 67 6.13 0.79 5.40
CA VAL A 67 6.60 1.77 4.41
C VAL A 67 6.06 3.16 4.70
N ALA A 68 4.77 3.28 5.05
CA ALA A 68 4.20 4.57 5.47
C ALA A 68 4.90 5.14 6.70
N TRP A 69 5.21 4.31 7.70
CA TRP A 69 5.93 4.71 8.91
C TRP A 69 7.37 5.14 8.63
N LEU A 70 8.05 4.47 7.70
CA LEU A 70 9.38 4.88 7.25
C LEU A 70 9.37 6.23 6.52
N ASP A 71 8.29 6.58 5.82
CA ASP A 71 8.13 7.90 5.21
C ASP A 71 7.90 8.97 6.29
N ASP A 72 6.93 8.72 7.19
CA ASP A 72 6.62 9.58 8.34
C ASP A 72 5.80 8.76 9.38
N PRO A 73 6.22 8.70 10.66
CA PRO A 73 5.50 7.97 11.70
C PRO A 73 4.03 8.40 11.93
N GLU A 74 3.64 9.59 11.48
CA GLU A 74 2.24 10.07 11.52
C GLU A 74 1.45 9.79 10.23
N LEU A 75 2.09 9.33 9.14
CA LEU A 75 1.44 9.07 7.86
C LEU A 75 0.44 7.91 7.97
N SER A 76 -0.80 8.18 7.57
CA SER A 76 -1.86 7.16 7.55
C SER A 76 -2.04 6.55 6.16
N ILE A 77 -2.51 5.30 6.11
CA ILE A 77 -2.98 4.69 4.86
C ILE A 77 -4.52 4.65 4.80
N GLY A 78 -5.06 4.95 3.62
CA GLY A 78 -6.48 4.99 3.34
C GLY A 78 -7.00 3.65 2.84
N VAL A 79 -7.94 3.05 3.56
CA VAL A 79 -8.49 1.73 3.22
C VAL A 79 -10.01 1.76 3.10
N SER A 80 -10.54 1.10 2.06
CA SER A 80 -11.98 0.88 1.95
C SER A 80 -12.44 -0.26 2.86
N MET A 81 -13.39 0.04 3.75
CA MET A 81 -14.05 -0.97 4.60
C MET A 81 -15.30 -1.58 3.94
N SER A 82 -15.56 -1.26 2.67
CA SER A 82 -16.66 -1.83 1.89
C SER A 82 -16.21 -3.12 1.21
N VAL A 83 -17.04 -4.17 1.31
CA VAL A 83 -16.76 -5.46 0.65
C VAL A 83 -16.73 -5.33 -0.88
N ASN A 84 -17.44 -4.36 -1.44
CA ASN A 84 -17.54 -4.13 -2.89
C ASN A 84 -16.31 -3.43 -3.48
N SER A 85 -15.38 -2.96 -2.64
CA SER A 85 -14.14 -2.33 -3.10
C SER A 85 -13.02 -3.33 -3.42
N TRP A 86 -13.26 -4.62 -3.20
CA TRP A 86 -12.23 -5.66 -3.27
C TRP A 86 -12.60 -6.70 -4.32
N ASP A 87 -12.39 -6.35 -5.58
CA ASP A 87 -12.55 -7.27 -6.71
C ASP A 87 -11.29 -8.12 -6.90
N THR A 88 -11.38 -9.41 -6.63
CA THR A 88 -10.26 -10.36 -6.77
C THR A 88 -9.94 -10.72 -8.22
N ASN A 89 -10.86 -10.43 -9.14
CA ASN A 89 -10.70 -10.74 -10.55
C ASN A 89 -10.16 -9.55 -11.34
N SER A 90 -10.06 -8.36 -10.72
CA SER A 90 -9.50 -7.20 -11.39
C SER A 90 -8.05 -7.43 -11.74
N ARG A 91 -7.68 -7.06 -12.97
CA ARG A 91 -6.29 -7.06 -13.46
C ARG A 91 -5.33 -6.27 -12.55
N TYR A 92 -5.85 -5.26 -11.86
CA TYR A 92 -5.04 -4.39 -10.99
C TYR A 92 -4.90 -4.93 -9.56
N ASN A 93 -5.33 -6.17 -9.31
CA ASN A 93 -5.26 -6.83 -8.02
C ASN A 93 -4.44 -8.13 -8.10
N ALA A 94 -3.18 -8.03 -8.52
CA ALA A 94 -2.28 -9.16 -8.71
C ALA A 94 -2.12 -10.07 -7.47
N LEU A 95 -2.24 -9.51 -6.26
CA LEU A 95 -2.17 -10.30 -5.03
C LEU A 95 -3.51 -10.96 -4.62
N HIS A 96 -4.58 -10.75 -5.38
CA HIS A 96 -5.95 -11.20 -5.09
C HIS A 96 -6.43 -10.78 -3.69
N ILE A 97 -6.16 -9.53 -3.33
CA ILE A 97 -6.65 -8.93 -2.09
C ILE A 97 -8.17 -8.90 -2.14
N SER A 98 -8.80 -9.46 -1.12
CA SER A 98 -10.25 -9.64 -1.08
C SER A 98 -10.84 -8.93 0.14
N LYS A 99 -12.16 -9.01 0.30
CA LYS A 99 -12.86 -8.52 1.48
C LYS A 99 -12.36 -9.07 2.82
N LYS A 100 -11.47 -10.08 2.83
CA LYS A 100 -10.79 -10.62 4.02
C LYS A 100 -9.85 -9.61 4.69
N ILE A 101 -9.41 -8.57 3.99
CA ILE A 101 -8.63 -7.48 4.58
C ILE A 101 -9.41 -6.69 5.64
N ILE A 102 -10.74 -6.64 5.51
CA ILE A 102 -11.63 -5.92 6.43
C ILE A 102 -11.59 -6.51 7.85
N PRO A 103 -11.84 -7.81 8.08
CA PRO A 103 -11.71 -8.40 9.41
C PRO A 103 -10.27 -8.36 9.94
N ILE A 104 -9.23 -8.42 9.09
CA ILE A 104 -7.84 -8.21 9.51
C ILE A 104 -7.66 -6.82 10.14
N ILE A 105 -8.10 -5.77 9.46
CA ILE A 105 -8.00 -4.39 9.95
C ILE A 105 -8.78 -4.19 11.24
N LYS A 106 -9.99 -4.73 11.33
CA LYS A 106 -10.79 -4.65 12.56
C LYS A 106 -10.08 -5.30 13.74
N GLU A 107 -9.54 -6.49 13.54
CA GLU A 107 -8.86 -7.23 14.61
C GLU A 107 -7.55 -6.54 15.02
N LEU A 108 -6.74 -6.06 14.07
CA LEU A 108 -5.54 -5.26 14.38
C LEU A 108 -5.87 -4.04 15.24
N HIS A 109 -6.98 -3.35 14.93
CA HIS A 109 -7.43 -2.19 15.70
C HIS A 109 -7.96 -2.59 17.08
N GLU A 110 -8.77 -3.65 17.17
CA GLU A 110 -9.27 -4.19 18.45
C GLU A 110 -8.13 -4.62 19.38
N LYS A 111 -7.03 -5.12 18.81
CA LYS A 111 -5.83 -5.52 19.54
C LYS A 111 -4.83 -4.39 19.80
N GLY A 112 -5.12 -3.16 19.35
CA GLY A 112 -4.27 -1.99 19.60
C GLY A 112 -2.98 -1.93 18.77
N LEU A 113 -2.85 -2.75 17.71
CA LEU A 113 -1.70 -2.73 16.81
C LEU A 113 -1.78 -1.63 15.74
N ILE A 114 -2.98 -1.10 15.51
CA ILE A 114 -3.19 0.06 14.62
C ILE A 114 -4.14 1.05 15.27
N ASP A 115 -3.91 2.33 14.97
CA ASP A 115 -4.88 3.39 15.19
C ASP A 115 -5.85 3.45 14.00
N LEU A 116 -7.11 3.81 14.23
CA LEU A 116 -8.14 3.88 13.18
C LEU A 116 -8.99 5.14 13.29
N SER A 117 -9.07 5.90 12.19
CA SER A 117 -10.03 7.00 12.01
C SER A 117 -11.05 6.63 10.95
N LYS A 118 -12.31 6.44 11.39
CA LYS A 118 -13.43 6.01 10.55
C LYS A 118 -13.59 6.92 9.34
N GLY A 119 -13.95 6.33 8.21
CA GLY A 119 -14.34 7.07 7.02
C GLY A 119 -15.61 7.89 7.26
N SER A 120 -15.83 8.87 6.39
CA SER A 120 -16.98 9.77 6.39
C SER A 120 -17.58 9.82 4.99
N TYR A 121 -18.92 9.82 4.93
CA TYR A 121 -19.65 10.01 3.69
C TYR A 121 -20.87 10.89 3.95
N GLY A 122 -20.95 12.03 3.28
CA GLY A 122 -22.11 12.92 3.31
C GLY A 122 -22.95 12.80 2.05
N SER A 123 -22.39 13.22 0.92
CA SER A 123 -23.03 13.19 -0.40
C SER A 123 -21.99 13.00 -1.50
N PRO A 124 -22.38 12.63 -2.74
CA PRO A 124 -21.43 12.51 -3.84
C PRO A 124 -20.61 13.79 -4.03
N GLY A 125 -19.28 13.64 -4.06
CA GLY A 125 -18.35 14.77 -4.24
C GLY A 125 -18.13 15.68 -3.02
N ALA A 126 -18.74 15.40 -1.86
CA ALA A 126 -18.55 16.24 -0.69
C ALA A 126 -17.06 16.26 -0.25
N LYS A 127 -16.53 17.45 0.02
CA LYS A 127 -15.13 17.67 0.45
C LYS A 127 -14.75 16.85 1.70
N GLY A 128 -15.72 16.56 2.57
CA GLY A 128 -15.53 15.76 3.78
C GLY A 128 -15.59 14.25 3.56
N ASN A 129 -15.89 13.76 2.34
CA ASN A 129 -15.89 12.33 2.06
C ASN A 129 -14.48 11.77 2.16
N ARG A 130 -14.33 10.67 2.90
CA ARG A 130 -13.04 10.04 3.11
C ARG A 130 -13.22 8.56 3.40
N THR A 131 -12.30 7.75 2.90
CA THR A 131 -12.17 6.35 3.31
C THR A 131 -11.60 6.25 4.74
N THR A 132 -11.67 5.07 5.35
CA THR A 132 -11.06 4.86 6.68
C THR A 132 -9.55 5.11 6.60
N ARG A 133 -8.97 5.66 7.67
CA ARG A 133 -7.53 5.83 7.82
C ARG A 133 -7.04 4.90 8.91
N ILE A 134 -5.93 4.24 8.64
CA ILE A 134 -5.22 3.43 9.63
C ILE A 134 -3.76 3.83 9.66
N ARG A 135 -3.14 3.68 10.82
CA ARG A 135 -1.73 3.98 11.08
C ARG A 135 -1.20 2.94 12.07
N ALA A 136 0.07 2.57 11.96
CA ALA A 136 0.71 1.73 12.96
C ALA A 136 0.63 2.41 14.34
N SER A 137 0.20 1.66 15.36
CA SER A 137 0.21 2.19 16.73
C SER A 137 1.64 2.30 17.25
N GLU A 138 1.86 3.02 18.35
CA GLU A 138 3.18 3.12 18.98
C GLU A 138 3.80 1.74 19.27
N GLU A 139 2.96 0.75 19.62
CA GLU A 139 3.41 -0.62 19.84
C GLU A 139 3.96 -1.26 18.56
N LEU A 140 3.20 -1.17 17.46
CA LEU A 140 3.62 -1.74 16.18
C LEU A 140 4.83 -0.98 15.59
N GLN A 141 4.88 0.34 15.74
CA GLN A 141 6.07 1.14 15.39
C GLN A 141 7.30 0.70 16.19
N GLY A 142 7.14 0.39 17.48
CA GLY A 142 8.19 -0.18 18.29
C GLY A 142 8.68 -1.55 17.83
N TRP A 143 7.87 -2.31 17.08
CA TRP A 143 8.29 -3.55 16.43
C TRP A 143 8.97 -3.27 15.09
N PHE A 144 8.47 -2.31 14.32
CA PHE A 144 9.10 -1.85 13.08
C PHE A 144 10.51 -1.34 13.33
N ALA A 145 10.74 -0.55 14.38
CA ALA A 145 12.07 -0.06 14.75
C ALA A 145 13.06 -1.16 15.16
N LYS A 146 12.58 -2.37 15.46
CA LYS A 146 13.40 -3.54 15.80
C LYS A 146 13.51 -4.56 14.66
N ALA A 147 12.79 -4.32 13.56
CA ALA A 147 12.83 -5.18 12.40
C ALA A 147 14.23 -5.16 11.78
N LYS A 148 14.66 -6.30 11.26
CA LYS A 148 15.95 -6.46 10.57
C LYS A 148 15.76 -6.56 9.06
N PHE A 149 14.85 -5.76 8.54
CA PHE A 149 14.65 -5.51 7.12
C PHE A 149 14.43 -4.03 6.93
N GLU A 150 14.80 -3.51 5.77
CA GLU A 150 14.79 -2.10 5.42
C GLU A 150 13.81 -1.84 4.25
N ARG A 151 13.75 -0.60 3.77
CA ARG A 151 12.87 -0.22 2.65
C ARG A 151 13.15 -1.05 1.39
N ASP A 152 14.42 -1.27 1.10
CA ASP A 152 14.86 -1.92 -0.14
C ASP A 152 14.57 -3.43 -0.15
N ASP A 153 14.32 -4.02 1.03
CA ASP A 153 13.80 -5.39 1.15
C ASP A 153 12.32 -5.51 0.79
N ILE A 154 11.63 -4.40 0.51
CA ILE A 154 10.19 -4.33 0.20
C ILE A 154 9.99 -3.87 -1.24
N GLY A 155 9.76 -4.84 -2.11
CA GLY A 155 9.47 -4.63 -3.52
C GLY A 155 7.99 -4.49 -3.84
N ARG A 156 7.73 -4.59 -5.15
CA ARG A 156 6.39 -4.72 -5.74
C ARG A 156 6.05 -6.19 -5.91
N ALA A 157 4.76 -6.50 -5.86
CA ALA A 157 4.24 -7.82 -6.14
C ALA A 157 4.52 -8.25 -7.58
N GLU A 158 4.96 -9.50 -7.76
CA GLU A 158 5.02 -10.10 -9.08
C GLU A 158 3.63 -10.10 -9.76
N GLY A 159 3.61 -9.80 -11.05
CA GLY A 159 2.38 -9.74 -11.85
C GLY A 159 1.54 -8.49 -11.62
N GLU A 160 2.05 -7.49 -10.90
CA GLU A 160 1.41 -6.17 -10.87
C GLU A 160 1.28 -5.60 -12.30
N GLU A 161 0.08 -5.11 -12.60
CA GLU A 161 -0.18 -4.45 -13.88
C GLU A 161 0.41 -3.03 -13.89
N VAL A 162 1.35 -2.79 -14.80
CA VAL A 162 2.04 -1.50 -14.94
C VAL A 162 1.31 -0.52 -15.87
N VAL A 163 0.42 -1.01 -16.73
CA VAL A 163 -0.39 -0.17 -17.62
C VAL A 163 -1.78 0.02 -17.02
N VAL A 164 -2.11 1.26 -16.66
CA VAL A 164 -3.41 1.63 -16.08
C VAL A 164 -4.30 2.30 -17.13
N LEU A 165 -5.37 1.60 -17.54
CA LEU A 165 -6.44 2.19 -18.34
C LEU A 165 -7.44 2.90 -17.43
N LYS A 166 -7.76 4.15 -17.78
CA LYS A 166 -8.79 4.95 -17.10
C LYS A 166 -9.90 5.31 -18.08
N GLY A 167 -11.14 5.08 -17.67
CA GLY A 167 -12.31 5.54 -18.43
C GLY A 167 -12.60 7.02 -18.22
N ASP A 168 -13.69 7.50 -18.81
CA ASP A 168 -14.07 8.93 -18.85
C ASP A 168 -14.22 9.60 -17.48
N SER A 169 -14.53 8.82 -16.44
CA SER A 169 -14.63 9.30 -15.06
C SER A 169 -13.29 9.34 -14.31
N ASN A 170 -12.16 9.18 -15.02
CA ASN A 170 -10.81 9.00 -14.47
C ASN A 170 -10.71 7.81 -13.50
N LYS A 171 -11.64 6.86 -13.61
CA LYS A 171 -11.67 5.61 -12.85
C LYS A 171 -10.95 4.53 -13.64
N GLN A 172 -10.20 3.73 -12.90
CA GLN A 172 -9.53 2.55 -13.42
C GLN A 172 -10.55 1.53 -13.92
N ILE A 173 -10.31 1.02 -15.13
CA ILE A 173 -11.12 -0.02 -15.78
C ILE A 173 -10.22 -1.10 -16.36
N ASP A 174 -10.69 -2.34 -16.33
CA ASP A 174 -9.98 -3.48 -16.90
C ASP A 174 -10.02 -3.45 -18.43
N TYR A 175 -9.05 -4.11 -19.05
CA TYR A 175 -8.93 -4.25 -20.50
C TYR A 175 -8.39 -5.62 -20.90
N GLU A 176 -8.72 -6.03 -22.11
CA GLU A 176 -8.31 -7.30 -22.71
C GLU A 176 -6.86 -7.26 -23.20
N ASP A 177 -6.16 -8.39 -23.11
CA ASP A 177 -4.81 -8.50 -23.66
C ASP A 177 -4.85 -8.58 -25.19
N THR A 178 -4.14 -7.66 -25.85
CA THR A 178 -3.87 -7.63 -27.28
C THR A 178 -2.36 -7.74 -27.50
N PRO A 179 -1.89 -8.00 -28.73
CA PRO A 179 -0.45 -7.91 -29.03
C PRO A 179 0.17 -6.58 -28.61
N GLU A 180 -0.55 -5.47 -28.79
CA GLU A 180 -0.10 -4.11 -28.45
C GLU A 180 -0.03 -3.91 -26.94
N THR A 181 -1.08 -4.27 -26.19
CA THR A 181 -1.05 -4.08 -24.72
C THR A 181 -0.03 -4.97 -24.03
N ARG A 182 0.29 -6.15 -24.61
CA ARG A 182 1.43 -6.95 -24.18
C ARG A 182 2.77 -6.26 -24.45
N GLY A 183 2.97 -5.71 -25.65
CA GLY A 183 4.17 -4.93 -25.98
C GLY A 183 4.37 -3.74 -25.05
N TRP A 184 3.32 -2.94 -24.78
CA TRP A 184 3.41 -1.80 -23.85
C TRP A 184 3.82 -2.23 -22.44
N ARG A 185 3.31 -3.38 -21.98
CA ARG A 185 3.65 -3.91 -20.67
C ARG A 185 5.11 -4.35 -20.61
N GLU A 186 5.58 -5.08 -21.62
CA GLU A 186 6.98 -5.52 -21.73
C GLU A 186 7.93 -4.32 -21.74
N ASP A 187 7.63 -3.30 -22.55
CA ASP A 187 8.44 -2.07 -22.63
C ASP A 187 8.49 -1.34 -21.28
N LEU A 188 7.33 -1.11 -20.64
CA LEU A 188 7.29 -0.40 -19.36
C LEU A 188 7.94 -1.19 -18.23
N GLN A 189 7.83 -2.52 -18.23
CA GLN A 189 8.55 -3.37 -17.28
C GLN A 189 10.06 -3.24 -17.49
N ALA A 190 10.55 -3.29 -18.73
CA ALA A 190 11.97 -3.11 -19.02
C ALA A 190 12.49 -1.74 -18.56
N TYR A 191 11.72 -0.66 -18.73
CA TYR A 191 12.09 0.66 -18.21
C TYR A 191 12.11 0.71 -16.68
N ASN A 192 11.08 0.15 -16.02
CA ASN A 192 11.02 0.11 -14.57
C ASN A 192 12.18 -0.69 -13.98
N ASP A 193 12.52 -1.83 -14.59
CA ASP A 193 13.65 -2.66 -14.20
C ASP A 193 14.98 -1.92 -14.38
N LEU A 194 15.15 -1.19 -15.49
CA LEU A 194 16.33 -0.37 -15.70
C LEU A 194 16.48 0.70 -14.61
N ILE A 195 15.40 1.42 -14.29
CA ILE A 195 15.40 2.46 -13.26
C ILE A 195 15.68 1.86 -11.88
N ALA A 196 15.02 0.75 -11.53
CA ALA A 196 15.21 0.09 -10.24
C ALA A 196 16.64 -0.46 -10.04
N ASN A 197 17.31 -0.84 -11.13
CA ASN A 197 18.70 -1.31 -11.10
C ASN A 197 19.73 -0.20 -11.36
N SER A 198 19.31 1.06 -11.45
CA SER A 198 20.19 2.20 -11.67
C SER A 198 20.36 3.01 -10.39
N PHE A 199 21.59 3.39 -10.09
CA PHE A 199 21.86 4.37 -9.03
C PHE A 199 21.66 5.78 -9.58
N VAL A 200 20.66 6.48 -9.06
CA VAL A 200 20.37 7.88 -9.39
C VAL A 200 20.67 8.73 -8.17
N ASP A 201 21.64 9.63 -8.30
CA ASP A 201 22.04 10.57 -7.24
C ASP A 201 21.86 12.00 -7.72
N ILE A 202 21.51 12.87 -6.78
CA ILE A 202 21.40 14.32 -6.98
C ILE A 202 22.32 14.94 -5.94
N PRO A 203 23.59 15.23 -6.29
CA PRO A 203 24.62 15.61 -5.31
C PRO A 203 24.29 16.84 -4.44
N SER A 204 23.35 17.67 -4.87
CA SER A 204 22.90 18.85 -4.12
C SER A 204 21.85 18.55 -3.05
N LEU A 205 21.26 17.35 -3.03
CA LEU A 205 20.27 16.95 -2.03
C LEU A 205 20.96 16.49 -0.75
N GLN A 206 20.62 17.12 0.37
CA GLN A 206 21.06 16.69 1.70
C GLN A 206 20.23 15.52 2.23
N GLU A 207 18.95 15.47 1.86
CA GLU A 207 18.01 14.42 2.23
C GLU A 207 17.50 13.75 0.94
N PRO A 208 17.25 12.42 0.94
CA PRO A 208 16.79 11.67 -0.24
C PRO A 208 15.31 11.93 -0.60
N THR A 209 14.82 13.15 -0.34
CA THR A 209 13.42 13.56 -0.55
C THR A 209 13.37 14.83 -1.38
N LEU A 210 12.51 14.84 -2.39
CA LEU A 210 12.20 16.00 -3.22
C LEU A 210 10.73 16.39 -3.06
N GLU A 211 10.48 17.61 -2.58
CA GLU A 211 9.14 18.20 -2.62
C GLU A 211 8.91 18.88 -3.96
N ILE A 212 8.11 18.26 -4.83
CA ILE A 212 7.73 18.83 -6.12
C ILE A 212 6.37 19.52 -5.98
N SER A 213 6.33 20.84 -6.02
CA SER A 213 5.08 21.60 -6.10
C SER A 213 4.43 21.41 -7.47
N LYS A 214 3.11 21.20 -7.52
CA LYS A 214 2.33 21.08 -8.78
C LYS A 214 2.40 22.32 -9.68
N GLU A 215 2.91 23.44 -9.19
CA GLU A 215 3.19 24.65 -9.96
C GLU A 215 4.57 24.57 -10.60
N LEU A 216 4.78 23.63 -11.53
CA LEU A 216 5.88 23.75 -12.48
C LEU A 216 5.35 24.50 -13.71
N PRO A 217 5.94 25.64 -14.10
CA PRO A 217 5.63 26.24 -15.39
C PRO A 217 5.98 25.25 -16.51
N PRO A 218 5.20 25.21 -17.61
CA PRO A 218 5.50 24.32 -18.72
C PRO A 218 6.83 24.71 -19.36
N GLY A 219 7.86 23.88 -19.16
CA GLY A 219 9.12 23.91 -19.91
C GLY A 219 10.20 24.87 -19.40
N ALA A 220 10.97 24.43 -18.41
CA ALA A 220 12.40 24.73 -18.43
C ALA A 220 13.06 23.66 -19.32
N THR A 221 13.03 23.89 -20.62
CA THR A 221 14.02 23.23 -21.50
C THR A 221 15.36 23.75 -21.02
N GLY A 222 16.27 22.82 -20.68
CA GLY A 222 17.62 23.20 -20.32
C GLY A 222 18.21 23.98 -21.48
N ASP A 223 18.51 25.25 -21.25
CA ASP A 223 19.42 25.99 -22.11
C ASP A 223 20.73 25.23 -22.09
N ILE A 224 21.04 24.58 -23.22
CA ILE A 224 22.36 24.06 -23.48
C ILE A 224 23.20 25.31 -23.72
N ASP A 225 23.98 25.69 -22.72
CA ASP A 225 24.96 26.76 -22.82
C ASP A 225 26.05 26.28 -23.79
N GLU A 226 25.91 26.63 -25.07
CA GLU A 226 26.96 26.46 -26.07
C GLU A 226 28.05 27.52 -25.82
N SER A 227 29.16 27.09 -25.22
CA SER A 227 30.46 27.77 -25.27
C SER A 227 31.28 27.30 -26.46
#